data_AF-A0A0I9W000-F1
#
_entry.id   AF-A0A0I9W000-F1
#
_cell.length_a   1.000
_cell.length_b   1.000
_cell.length_c   1.000
_cell.angle_alpha   90.00
_cell.angle_beta   90.00
_cell.angle_gamma   90.00
#
_symmetry.space_group_name_H-M   'P 1'
#
loop_
_entity.id
_entity.type
_entity.pdbx_description
1 polymer ?
#
loop_
_entity_poly.entity_id
_entity_poly.type
_entity_poly.pdbx_seq_one_letter_code
_entity_poly.pdbx_strand_id
1 'polypeptide(L)'
;QPTFSVTSAARPALVYDYHGFPPHTYELRYPAAGEPRLAARIAGLLEDASLGGHEDAQRGFDHGMFIPLKLMFPDADIPVVQLSLRSDLDPQAHIEAGRALQGLREDGVLIVGSGMSFHNMRGYGDPRFAPISDEFDRWLSAAVESAPKQRDLALQRWEQAPSARLCHPPRAEEHLLPLLVTAGAGGDSIGRKVFSDRVMHTTLSAYRFG
;
A
#
# COMPACT_ATOMS: atom_id res chain seq x y z
N GLN A 1 21.75 -1.25 4.42
CA GLN A 1 20.92 -0.06 4.17
C GLN A 1 19.48 -0.53 3.95
N PRO A 2 18.45 0.24 4.34
CA PRO A 2 17.06 -0.10 4.04
C PRO A 2 16.87 -0.16 2.52
N THR A 3 16.31 -1.27 2.03
CA THR A 3 16.10 -1.55 0.60
C THR A 3 14.70 -2.13 0.39
N PHE A 4 14.22 -2.09 -0.85
CA PHE A 4 13.01 -2.78 -1.26
C PHE A 4 13.31 -4.23 -1.71
N SER A 5 12.36 -5.13 -1.53
CA SER A 5 12.37 -6.46 -2.14
C SER A 5 11.15 -6.68 -3.02
N VAL A 6 11.30 -7.52 -4.05
CA VAL A 6 10.28 -7.80 -5.07
C VAL A 6 10.11 -9.30 -5.22
N THR A 7 8.89 -9.82 -5.07
CA THR A 7 8.65 -11.26 -5.29
C THR A 7 8.98 -11.65 -6.73
N SER A 8 9.79 -12.68 -6.95
CA SER A 8 10.21 -13.07 -8.32
C SER A 8 9.92 -14.52 -8.69
N ALA A 9 9.34 -15.32 -7.78
CA ALA A 9 8.91 -16.68 -8.12
C ALA A 9 7.76 -16.68 -9.14
N ALA A 10 7.81 -17.59 -10.13
CA ALA A 10 6.73 -17.75 -11.11
C ALA A 10 5.43 -18.33 -10.50
N ARG A 11 5.54 -19.03 -9.35
CA ARG A 11 4.41 -19.58 -8.59
C ARG A 11 4.64 -19.37 -7.10
N PRO A 12 4.47 -18.13 -6.58
CA PRO A 12 4.65 -17.86 -5.16
C PRO A 12 3.62 -18.61 -4.32
N ALA A 13 4.04 -19.17 -3.18
CA ALA A 13 3.12 -19.74 -2.22
C ALA A 13 2.37 -18.63 -1.48
N LEU A 14 1.18 -18.91 -0.93
CA LEU A 14 0.56 -17.98 0.02
C LEU A 14 1.27 -18.06 1.38
N VAL A 15 1.40 -16.91 2.04
CA VAL A 15 1.87 -16.76 3.40
C VAL A 15 0.69 -16.31 4.26
N TYR A 16 0.40 -17.06 5.32
CA TYR A 16 -0.61 -16.71 6.31
C TYR A 16 0.06 -16.02 7.50
N ASP A 17 0.36 -14.74 7.32
CA ASP A 17 1.04 -13.86 8.28
C ASP A 17 0.08 -13.13 9.24
N TYR A 18 -1.09 -13.73 9.46
CA TYR A 18 -2.09 -13.28 10.44
C TYR A 18 -2.48 -14.44 11.36
N HIS A 19 -2.93 -14.12 12.57
CA HIS A 19 -3.17 -15.09 13.64
C HIS A 19 -4.44 -14.77 14.42
N GLY A 20 -5.01 -15.76 15.11
CA GLY A 20 -6.19 -15.58 15.97
C GLY A 20 -7.55 -15.55 15.23
N PHE A 21 -7.56 -15.75 13.91
CA PHE A 21 -8.78 -15.86 13.11
C PHE A 21 -9.36 -17.28 13.08
N PRO A 22 -10.64 -17.46 12.70
CA PRO A 22 -11.25 -18.78 12.57
C PRO A 22 -10.51 -19.71 11.58
N PRO A 23 -10.51 -21.04 11.77
CA PRO A 23 -9.74 -21.97 10.93
C PRO A 23 -9.96 -21.84 9.41
N HIS A 24 -11.20 -21.56 8.99
CA HIS A 24 -11.54 -21.46 7.57
C HIS A 24 -10.80 -20.31 6.83
N THR A 25 -10.29 -19.30 7.54
CA THR A 25 -9.52 -18.22 6.90
C THR A 25 -8.18 -18.74 6.37
N TYR A 26 -7.57 -19.72 7.05
CA TYR A 26 -6.29 -20.34 6.64
C TYR A 26 -6.45 -21.36 5.50
N GLU A 27 -7.68 -21.69 5.14
CA GLU A 27 -8.02 -22.57 4.02
C GLU A 27 -8.21 -21.79 2.71
N LEU A 28 -8.32 -20.46 2.77
CA LEU A 28 -8.47 -19.60 1.59
C LEU A 28 -7.28 -19.75 0.64
N ARG A 29 -7.54 -19.99 -0.65
CA ARG A 29 -6.52 -20.02 -1.71
C ARG A 29 -6.70 -18.86 -2.70
N TYR A 30 -5.60 -18.44 -3.31
CA TYR A 30 -5.55 -17.44 -4.38
C TYR A 30 -4.33 -17.75 -5.28
N PRO A 31 -4.48 -18.60 -6.31
CA PRO A 31 -3.36 -19.18 -7.04
C PRO A 31 -2.85 -18.25 -8.17
N ALA A 32 -2.68 -16.96 -7.89
CA ALA A 32 -2.16 -16.02 -8.87
C ALA A 32 -0.73 -16.42 -9.29
N ALA A 33 -0.44 -16.36 -10.59
CA ALA A 33 0.92 -16.53 -11.08
C ALA A 33 1.79 -15.34 -10.65
N GLY A 34 3.08 -15.57 -10.43
CA GLY A 34 4.05 -14.49 -10.39
C GLY A 34 4.48 -14.08 -11.80
N GLU A 35 5.10 -12.91 -11.96
CA GLU A 35 5.64 -12.45 -13.23
C GLU A 35 7.13 -12.08 -13.11
N PRO A 36 8.06 -13.06 -13.27
CA PRO A 36 9.48 -12.84 -13.01
C PRO A 36 10.13 -11.75 -13.88
N ARG A 37 9.66 -11.55 -15.12
CA ARG A 37 10.22 -10.48 -15.98
C ARG A 37 9.84 -9.10 -15.48
N LEU A 38 8.60 -8.95 -15.00
CA LEU A 38 8.16 -7.72 -14.34
C LEU A 38 8.89 -7.50 -13.03
N ALA A 39 9.12 -8.55 -12.24
CA ALA A 39 9.89 -8.47 -10.99
C ALA A 39 11.31 -7.93 -11.21
N ALA A 40 12.04 -8.51 -12.18
CA ALA A 40 13.37 -8.03 -12.55
C ALA A 40 13.36 -6.58 -13.04
N ARG A 41 12.32 -6.19 -13.81
CA ARG A 41 12.16 -4.80 -14.26
C ARG A 41 11.90 -3.82 -13.11
N ILE A 42 11.04 -4.19 -12.16
CA ILE A 42 10.76 -3.38 -10.96
C ILE A 42 12.04 -3.20 -10.14
N ALA A 43 12.80 -4.27 -9.90
CA ALA A 43 14.07 -4.20 -9.18
C ALA A 43 15.07 -3.27 -9.88
N GLY A 44 15.20 -3.36 -11.21
CA GLY A 44 16.03 -2.47 -12.01
C GLY A 44 15.62 -0.99 -11.91
N LEU A 45 14.32 -0.68 -12.01
CA LEU A 45 13.81 0.68 -11.87
C LEU A 45 14.11 1.29 -10.50
N LEU A 46 14.05 0.48 -9.43
CA LEU A 46 14.38 0.92 -8.07
C LEU A 46 15.89 1.15 -7.89
N GLU A 47 16.72 0.32 -8.52
CA GLU A 47 18.17 0.49 -8.54
C GLU A 47 18.59 1.75 -9.30
N ASP A 48 18.01 1.99 -10.49
CA ASP A 48 18.26 3.20 -11.30
C ASP A 48 17.86 4.48 -10.53
N ALA A 49 16.85 4.39 -9.67
CA ALA A 49 16.42 5.48 -8.78
C ALA A 49 17.28 5.59 -7.50
N SER A 50 18.33 4.79 -7.33
CA SER A 50 19.19 4.74 -6.13
C SER A 50 18.43 4.41 -4.82
N LEU A 51 17.32 3.69 -4.92
CA LEU A 51 16.49 3.28 -3.77
C LEU A 51 16.86 1.88 -3.25
N GLY A 52 17.55 1.09 -4.07
CA GLY A 52 17.89 -0.30 -3.83
C GLY A 52 16.68 -1.22 -3.96
N GLY A 53 16.77 -2.19 -4.87
CA GLY A 53 15.73 -3.18 -5.11
C GLY A 53 16.35 -4.54 -5.40
N HIS A 54 15.89 -5.59 -4.72
CA HIS A 54 16.34 -6.94 -5.01
C HIS A 54 15.17 -7.90 -5.19
N GLU A 55 15.39 -8.90 -6.03
CA GLU A 55 14.44 -9.98 -6.24
C GLU A 55 14.49 -10.97 -5.07
N ASP A 56 13.31 -11.42 -4.63
CA ASP A 56 13.13 -12.45 -3.63
C ASP A 56 12.28 -13.59 -4.21
N ALA A 57 12.94 -14.67 -4.58
CA ALA A 57 12.30 -15.86 -5.13
C ALA A 57 11.69 -16.76 -4.04
N GLN A 58 11.96 -16.50 -2.76
CA GLN A 58 11.45 -17.29 -1.63
C GLN A 58 10.23 -16.66 -0.99
N ARG A 59 10.08 -15.33 -1.09
CA ARG A 59 8.92 -14.61 -0.57
C ARG A 59 7.64 -15.03 -1.28
N GLY A 60 6.69 -15.51 -0.48
CA GLY A 60 5.32 -15.77 -0.92
C GLY A 60 4.40 -14.57 -0.72
N PHE A 61 3.15 -14.77 -1.14
CA PHE A 61 2.09 -13.79 -1.14
C PHE A 61 1.37 -13.67 0.20
N ASP A 62 1.49 -12.51 0.87
CA ASP A 62 0.84 -12.25 2.15
C ASP A 62 -0.64 -11.85 2.05
N HIS A 63 -1.30 -11.82 3.21
CA HIS A 63 -2.71 -11.48 3.34
C HIS A 63 -3.06 -10.07 2.87
N GLY A 64 -2.14 -9.12 3.03
CA GLY A 64 -2.30 -7.76 2.55
C GLY A 64 -2.49 -7.72 1.04
N MET A 65 -1.91 -8.67 0.30
CA MET A 65 -2.14 -8.81 -1.13
C MET A 65 -3.29 -9.76 -1.47
N PHE A 66 -3.28 -11.00 -0.99
CA PHE A 66 -4.19 -12.02 -1.57
C PHE A 66 -5.66 -11.81 -1.16
N ILE A 67 -5.95 -11.22 -0.01
CA ILE A 67 -7.33 -10.97 0.44
C ILE A 67 -8.03 -9.93 -0.47
N PRO A 68 -7.51 -8.71 -0.67
CA PRO A 68 -8.15 -7.75 -1.55
C PRO A 68 -8.19 -8.23 -3.00
N LEU A 69 -7.12 -8.86 -3.51
CA LEU A 69 -7.15 -9.35 -4.89
C LEU A 69 -8.14 -10.50 -5.09
N LYS A 70 -8.35 -11.36 -4.09
CA LYS A 70 -9.41 -12.38 -4.15
C LYS A 70 -10.81 -11.80 -4.28
N LEU A 71 -11.05 -10.60 -3.74
CA LEU A 71 -12.33 -9.90 -3.88
C LEU A 71 -12.46 -9.21 -5.24
N MET A 72 -11.37 -8.66 -5.77
CA MET A 72 -11.36 -7.92 -7.05
C MET A 72 -11.33 -8.84 -8.27
N PHE A 73 -10.53 -9.91 -8.21
CA PHE A 73 -10.20 -10.83 -9.31
C PHE A 73 -10.27 -12.28 -8.83
N PRO A 74 -11.47 -12.79 -8.48
CA PRO A 74 -11.62 -14.07 -7.79
C PRO A 74 -11.02 -15.29 -8.51
N ASP A 75 -10.89 -15.23 -9.84
CA ASP A 75 -10.34 -16.30 -10.67
C ASP A 75 -8.81 -16.37 -10.66
N ALA A 76 -8.12 -15.36 -10.08
CA ALA A 76 -6.67 -15.28 -9.99
C ALA A 76 -5.94 -15.41 -11.34
N ASP A 77 -6.54 -14.85 -12.40
CA ASP A 77 -6.10 -14.92 -13.78
C ASP A 77 -5.13 -13.79 -14.18
N ILE A 78 -4.92 -12.81 -13.29
CA ILE A 78 -3.96 -11.72 -13.47
C ILE A 78 -2.65 -12.08 -12.72
N PRO A 79 -1.49 -12.09 -13.39
CA PRO A 79 -0.19 -12.26 -12.72
C PRO A 79 0.10 -11.13 -11.73
N VAL A 80 0.72 -11.46 -10.60
CA VAL A 80 0.97 -10.51 -9.51
C VAL A 80 2.47 -10.47 -9.16
N VAL A 81 2.97 -9.28 -8.90
CA VAL A 81 4.28 -9.05 -8.29
C VAL A 81 4.07 -8.17 -7.07
N GLN A 82 4.59 -8.58 -5.92
CA GLN A 82 4.56 -7.78 -4.69
C GLN A 82 5.87 -7.03 -4.52
N LEU A 83 5.75 -5.75 -4.15
CA LEU A 83 6.82 -4.89 -3.68
C LEU A 83 6.73 -4.76 -2.15
N SER A 84 7.83 -4.93 -1.45
CA SER A 84 7.90 -4.71 0.00
C SER A 84 7.81 -3.21 0.34
N LEU A 85 7.63 -2.90 1.63
CA LEU A 85 7.99 -1.58 2.15
C LEU A 85 9.47 -1.59 2.59
N ARG A 86 10.09 -0.41 2.67
CA ARG A 86 11.39 -0.27 3.34
C ARG A 86 11.22 -0.32 4.85
N SER A 87 12.16 -0.96 5.54
CA SER A 87 12.07 -1.22 6.98
C SER A 87 12.19 0.01 7.88
N ASP A 88 12.73 1.11 7.35
CA ASP A 88 12.84 2.42 7.99
C ASP A 88 11.56 3.26 7.87
N LEU A 89 10.60 2.82 7.06
CA LEU A 89 9.29 3.46 6.87
C LEU A 89 9.38 4.92 6.40
N ASP A 90 10.47 5.30 5.73
CA ASP A 90 10.69 6.68 5.24
C ASP A 90 9.62 7.09 4.19
N PRO A 91 8.73 8.05 4.48
CA PRO A 91 7.69 8.49 3.55
C PRO A 91 8.23 8.92 2.19
N GLN A 92 9.38 9.60 2.16
CA GLN A 92 9.95 10.11 0.91
C GLN A 92 10.39 8.96 0.01
N ALA A 93 11.09 7.98 0.56
CA ALA A 93 11.56 6.81 -0.19
C ALA A 93 10.40 6.03 -0.84
N HIS A 94 9.22 5.97 -0.20
CA HIS A 94 8.04 5.30 -0.75
C HIS A 94 7.38 6.11 -1.88
N ILE A 95 7.32 7.44 -1.77
CA ILE A 95 6.87 8.31 -2.87
C ILE A 95 7.83 8.19 -4.07
N GLU A 96 9.14 8.18 -3.83
CA GLU A 96 10.16 8.03 -4.87
C GLU A 96 10.11 6.66 -5.53
N ALA A 97 9.88 5.58 -4.77
CA ALA A 97 9.66 4.25 -5.33
C ALA A 97 8.44 4.24 -6.26
N GLY A 98 7.32 4.82 -5.82
CA GLY A 98 6.15 5.01 -6.68
C GLY A 98 6.49 5.74 -7.99
N ARG A 99 7.23 6.85 -7.89
CA ARG A 99 7.62 7.65 -9.06
C ARG A 99 8.52 6.88 -10.02
N ALA A 100 9.47 6.09 -9.52
CA ALA A 100 10.32 5.23 -10.34
C ALA A 100 9.50 4.17 -11.12
N LEU A 101 8.38 3.73 -10.54
CA LEU A 101 7.50 2.72 -11.13
C LEU A 101 6.37 3.31 -12.00
N GLN A 102 6.25 4.64 -12.08
CA GLN A 102 5.17 5.32 -12.80
C GLN A 102 5.00 4.83 -14.24
N GLY A 103 6.12 4.62 -14.96
CA GLY A 103 6.10 4.20 -16.37
C GLY A 103 5.44 2.84 -16.60
N LEU A 104 5.39 1.96 -15.59
CA LEU A 104 4.74 0.65 -15.71
C LEU A 104 3.24 0.75 -16.01
N ARG A 105 2.60 1.87 -15.65
CA ARG A 105 1.18 2.12 -15.94
C ARG A 105 0.91 2.21 -17.44
N GLU A 106 1.87 2.69 -18.22
CA GLU A 106 1.77 2.80 -19.68
C GLU A 106 1.93 1.42 -20.35
N ASP A 107 2.56 0.47 -19.65
CA ASP A 107 2.77 -0.90 -20.10
C ASP A 107 1.67 -1.88 -19.64
N GLY A 108 0.52 -1.35 -19.17
CA GLY A 108 -0.62 -2.15 -18.76
C GLY A 108 -0.50 -2.77 -17.35
N VAL A 109 0.42 -2.29 -16.51
CA VAL A 109 0.53 -2.74 -15.11
C VAL A 109 -0.41 -1.94 -14.22
N LEU A 110 -1.31 -2.63 -13.52
CA LEU A 110 -2.13 -2.07 -12.45
C LEU A 110 -1.32 -2.03 -11.14
N ILE A 111 -1.08 -0.84 -10.60
CA ILE A 111 -0.40 -0.65 -9.31
C ILE A 111 -1.46 -0.52 -8.21
N VAL A 112 -1.43 -1.43 -7.25
CA VAL A 112 -2.36 -1.46 -6.11
C VAL A 112 -1.60 -1.26 -4.81
N GLY A 113 -1.99 -0.25 -4.05
CA GLY A 113 -1.51 -0.02 -2.68
C GLY A 113 -2.52 -0.59 -1.69
N SER A 114 -2.23 -1.76 -1.13
CA SER A 114 -3.09 -2.36 -0.11
C SER A 114 -2.62 -1.96 1.28
N GLY A 115 -3.49 -1.27 2.02
CA GLY A 115 -3.21 -0.70 3.33
C GLY A 115 -4.47 -0.13 3.97
N MET A 116 -4.33 0.78 4.94
CA MET A 116 -5.45 1.43 5.62
C MET A 116 -5.17 2.91 5.86
N SER A 117 -6.18 3.78 5.63
CA SER A 117 -6.09 5.21 5.96
C SER A 117 -6.14 5.49 7.46
N PHE A 118 -6.49 4.49 8.28
CA PHE A 118 -6.43 4.48 9.73
C PHE A 118 -5.90 3.12 10.20
N HIS A 119 -4.88 3.10 11.06
CA HIS A 119 -4.33 1.87 11.62
C HIS A 119 -3.93 2.03 13.10
N ASN A 120 -4.93 2.13 13.96
CA ASN A 120 -4.72 2.01 15.41
C ASN A 120 -5.66 0.94 15.99
N MET A 121 -5.10 -0.23 16.30
CA MET A 121 -5.86 -1.36 16.83
C MET A 121 -6.60 -1.06 18.14
N ARG A 122 -6.13 -0.09 18.92
CA ARG A 122 -6.81 0.34 20.17
C ARG A 122 -8.03 1.22 19.90
N GLY A 123 -8.13 1.81 18.70
CA GLY A 123 -9.23 2.70 18.33
C GLY A 123 -10.42 2.00 17.69
N TYR A 124 -10.22 0.81 17.12
CA TYR A 124 -11.33 0.03 16.58
C TYR A 124 -12.30 -0.37 17.70
N GLY A 125 -13.58 -0.07 17.51
CA GLY A 125 -14.63 -0.33 18.49
C GLY A 125 -14.80 0.79 19.53
N ASP A 126 -13.90 1.78 19.59
CA ASP A 126 -13.97 2.89 20.54
C ASP A 126 -14.55 4.15 19.87
N PRO A 127 -15.75 4.62 20.27
CA PRO A 127 -16.37 5.80 19.67
C PRO A 127 -15.56 7.09 19.86
N ARG A 128 -14.61 7.14 20.82
CA ARG A 128 -13.72 8.29 21.00
C ARG A 128 -12.77 8.49 19.81
N PHE A 129 -12.50 7.42 19.05
CA PHE A 129 -11.67 7.48 17.85
C PHE A 129 -12.41 7.92 16.59
N ALA A 130 -13.74 8.01 16.63
CA ALA A 130 -14.52 8.52 15.50
C ALA A 130 -14.07 9.93 15.06
N PRO A 131 -14.08 10.97 15.92
CA PRO A 131 -13.63 12.31 15.53
C PRO A 131 -12.14 12.37 15.17
N ILE A 132 -11.31 11.53 15.80
CA ILE A 132 -9.86 11.42 15.51
C ILE A 132 -9.65 10.94 14.07
N SER A 133 -10.32 9.84 13.69
CA SER A 133 -10.24 9.29 12.34
C SER A 133 -10.83 10.23 11.28
N ASP A 134 -11.90 10.96 11.61
CA ASP A 134 -12.54 11.92 10.69
C ASP A 134 -11.67 13.15 10.43
N GLU A 135 -10.91 13.58 11.43
CA GLU A 135 -9.99 14.69 11.29
C GLU A 135 -8.82 14.32 10.36
N PHE A 136 -8.22 13.15 10.60
CA PHE A 136 -7.14 12.65 9.75
C PHE A 136 -7.63 12.33 8.33
N ASP A 137 -8.80 11.70 8.16
CA ASP A 137 -9.36 11.37 6.84
C ASP A 137 -9.63 12.63 5.99
N ARG A 138 -10.17 13.69 6.60
CA ARG A 138 -10.37 14.97 5.89
C ARG A 138 -9.07 15.57 5.43
N TRP A 139 -8.06 15.58 6.30
CA TRP A 139 -6.72 16.03 5.92
C TRP A 139 -6.12 15.17 4.81
N LEU A 140 -6.20 13.84 4.93
CA LEU A 140 -5.61 12.91 3.97
C LEU A 140 -6.27 13.04 2.60
N SER A 141 -7.60 13.17 2.57
CA SER A 141 -8.36 13.39 1.34
C SER A 141 -7.96 14.70 0.67
N ALA A 142 -7.88 15.80 1.43
CA ALA A 142 -7.43 17.08 0.90
C ALA A 142 -5.98 17.05 0.40
N ALA A 143 -5.09 16.33 1.08
CA ALA A 143 -3.71 16.13 0.64
C ALA A 143 -3.66 15.36 -0.69
N VAL A 144 -4.36 14.23 -0.78
CA VAL A 144 -4.42 13.38 -1.99
C VAL A 144 -5.02 14.10 -3.20
N GLU A 145 -6.05 14.92 -2.99
CA GLU A 145 -6.77 15.66 -4.03
C GLU A 145 -6.09 16.99 -4.41
N SER A 146 -5.02 17.36 -3.71
CA SER A 146 -4.24 18.56 -4.05
C SER A 146 -3.37 18.36 -5.30
N ALA A 147 -2.87 19.45 -5.85
CA ALA A 147 -1.96 19.38 -6.98
C ALA A 147 -0.67 18.60 -6.62
N PRO A 148 -0.04 17.91 -7.60
CA PRO A 148 0.97 16.88 -7.34
C PRO A 148 2.11 17.30 -6.38
N LYS A 149 2.62 18.51 -6.52
CA LYS A 149 3.69 19.03 -5.64
C LYS A 149 3.21 19.23 -4.20
N GLN A 150 1.99 19.74 -4.01
CA GLN A 150 1.41 19.90 -2.68
C GLN A 150 1.08 18.54 -2.05
N ARG A 151 0.55 17.61 -2.86
CA ARG A 151 0.25 16.24 -2.43
C ARG A 151 1.49 15.56 -1.90
N ASP A 152 2.57 15.53 -2.69
CA ASP A 152 3.80 14.83 -2.32
C ASP A 152 4.41 15.44 -1.06
N LEU A 153 4.42 16.78 -0.92
CA LEU A 153 4.89 17.47 0.28
C LEU A 153 4.04 17.15 1.52
N ALA A 154 2.72 17.13 1.38
CA ALA A 154 1.80 16.82 2.47
C ALA A 154 1.94 15.36 2.92
N LEU A 155 2.01 14.42 1.97
CA LEU A 155 2.17 13.00 2.25
C LEU A 155 3.56 12.67 2.83
N GLN A 156 4.63 13.33 2.35
CA GLN A 156 5.97 13.21 2.95
C GLN A 156 5.96 13.62 4.43
N ARG A 157 5.16 14.62 4.79
CA ARG A 157 5.06 15.19 6.14
C ARG A 157 3.80 14.73 6.88
N TRP A 158 3.25 13.57 6.53
CA TRP A 158 1.97 13.10 7.08
C TRP A 158 1.94 13.05 8.61
N GLU A 159 3.09 12.86 9.26
CA GLU A 159 3.20 12.86 10.73
C GLU A 159 2.81 14.20 11.38
N GLN A 160 2.87 15.30 10.62
CA GLN A 160 2.46 16.63 11.06
C GLN A 160 0.96 16.86 10.86
N ALA A 161 0.24 15.90 10.25
CA ALA A 161 -1.19 15.99 10.07
C ALA A 161 -1.94 15.98 11.42
N PRO A 162 -3.12 16.60 11.47
CA PRO A 162 -4.00 16.47 12.62
C PRO A 162 -4.25 15.00 12.96
N SER A 163 -4.13 14.64 14.24
CA SER A 163 -4.40 13.28 14.73
C SER A 163 -3.52 12.16 14.10
N ALA A 164 -2.44 12.49 13.40
CA ALA A 164 -1.62 11.52 12.64
C ALA A 164 -1.17 10.33 13.48
N ARG A 165 -0.47 10.59 14.60
CA ARG A 165 0.05 9.52 15.48
C ARG A 165 -1.00 8.85 16.35
N LEU A 166 -2.22 9.39 16.40
CA LEU A 166 -3.37 8.70 16.98
C LEU A 166 -4.00 7.73 15.98
N CYS A 167 -3.96 8.06 14.69
CA CYS A 167 -4.44 7.19 13.61
C CYS A 167 -3.41 6.12 13.22
N HIS A 168 -2.12 6.47 13.26
CA HIS A 168 -0.98 5.62 12.89
C HIS A 168 0.10 5.72 13.97
N PRO A 169 -0.03 4.96 15.08
CA PRO A 169 1.01 4.86 16.11
C PRO A 169 2.36 4.44 15.50
N PRO A 170 3.50 4.66 16.19
CA PRO A 170 4.80 4.26 15.66
C PRO A 170 4.84 2.79 15.21
N ARG A 171 5.40 2.57 14.01
CA ARG A 171 5.42 1.32 13.24
C ARG A 171 4.12 0.97 12.52
N ALA A 172 2.97 1.47 12.96
CA ALA A 172 1.65 1.23 12.36
C ALA A 172 1.40 2.07 11.09
N GLU A 173 2.31 3.00 10.77
CA GLU A 173 2.30 3.72 9.50
C GLU A 173 2.62 2.83 8.30
N GLU A 174 3.09 1.60 8.50
CA GLU A 174 3.29 0.62 7.43
C GLU A 174 1.98 0.32 6.66
N HIS A 175 0.82 0.56 7.27
CA HIS A 175 -0.47 0.49 6.58
C HIS A 175 -0.85 1.75 5.80
N LEU A 176 -0.23 2.91 6.07
CA LEU A 176 -0.43 4.14 5.30
C LEU A 176 0.51 4.21 4.09
N LEU A 177 1.76 3.75 4.22
CA LEU A 177 2.79 3.88 3.18
C LEU A 177 2.46 3.29 1.79
N PRO A 178 1.62 2.24 1.65
CA PRO A 178 1.14 1.81 0.34
C PRO A 178 0.43 2.92 -0.46
N LEU A 179 -0.24 3.85 0.21
CA LEU A 179 -0.81 5.05 -0.42
C LEU A 179 0.27 5.98 -0.97
N LEU A 180 1.40 6.10 -0.29
CA LEU A 180 2.51 6.96 -0.73
C LEU A 180 3.18 6.41 -1.99
N VAL A 181 3.33 5.08 -2.08
CA VAL A 181 3.80 4.41 -3.31
C VAL A 181 2.84 4.66 -4.47
N THR A 182 1.53 4.46 -4.26
CA THR A 182 0.55 4.69 -5.33
C THR A 182 0.40 6.17 -5.71
N ALA A 183 0.54 7.10 -4.77
CA ALA A 183 0.56 8.53 -5.06
C ALA A 183 1.78 8.92 -5.91
N GLY A 184 2.97 8.38 -5.59
CA GLY A 184 4.17 8.55 -6.41
C GLY A 184 4.00 8.00 -7.82
N ALA A 185 3.43 6.80 -7.94
CA ALA A 185 3.15 6.18 -9.24
C ALA A 185 2.02 6.88 -10.02
N GLY A 186 1.15 7.60 -9.31
CA GLY A 186 0.14 8.50 -9.86
C GLY A 186 0.74 9.65 -10.67
N GLY A 187 2.00 10.03 -10.40
CA GLY A 187 2.68 11.12 -11.08
C GLY A 187 1.90 12.43 -10.99
N ASP A 188 1.64 13.03 -12.15
CA ASP A 188 0.88 14.29 -12.25
C ASP A 188 -0.64 14.13 -12.12
N SER A 189 -1.14 12.90 -11.96
CA SER A 189 -2.58 12.66 -11.78
C SER A 189 -3.05 13.21 -10.44
N ILE A 190 -4.13 14.01 -10.46
CA ILE A 190 -4.81 14.41 -9.23
C ILE A 190 -5.50 13.18 -8.64
N GLY A 191 -5.19 12.86 -7.39
CA GLY A 191 -5.82 11.76 -6.68
C GLY A 191 -7.29 12.05 -6.40
N ARG A 192 -8.11 11.01 -6.24
CA ARG A 192 -9.52 11.14 -5.88
C ARG A 192 -9.88 10.17 -4.79
N LYS A 193 -10.64 10.60 -3.79
CA LYS A 193 -11.29 9.66 -2.87
C LYS A 193 -12.42 8.95 -3.61
N VAL A 194 -12.32 7.63 -3.74
CA VAL A 194 -13.29 6.80 -4.49
C VAL A 194 -14.16 5.94 -3.58
N PHE A 195 -13.77 5.80 -2.31
CA PHE A 195 -14.52 5.07 -1.31
C PHE A 195 -14.26 5.69 0.07
N SER A 196 -15.27 5.66 0.92
CA SER A 196 -15.16 5.99 2.34
C SER A 196 -16.26 5.26 3.10
N ASP A 197 -15.91 4.64 4.23
CA ASP A 197 -16.86 3.95 5.09
C ASP A 197 -16.44 4.03 6.57
N ARG A 198 -17.41 3.77 7.45
CA ARG A 198 -17.24 3.73 8.90
C ARG A 198 -17.11 2.28 9.36
N VAL A 199 -15.89 1.87 9.70
CA VAL A 199 -15.60 0.52 10.17
C VAL A 199 -15.29 0.55 11.65
N MET A 200 -16.11 -0.09 12.48
CA MET A 200 -15.95 -0.14 13.95
C MET A 200 -15.64 1.23 14.56
N HIS A 201 -16.45 2.23 14.23
CA HIS A 201 -16.34 3.64 14.64
C HIS A 201 -15.23 4.47 13.99
N THR A 202 -14.33 3.91 13.18
CA THR A 202 -13.26 4.68 12.53
C THR A 202 -13.51 4.84 11.02
N THR A 203 -13.08 5.97 10.46
CA THR A 203 -13.24 6.24 9.02
C THR A 203 -12.08 5.62 8.24
N LEU A 204 -12.43 4.81 7.24
CA LEU A 204 -11.50 4.24 6.27
C LEU A 204 -11.86 4.72 4.87
N SER A 205 -10.84 5.09 4.08
CA SER A 205 -11.02 5.61 2.73
C SER A 205 -10.05 4.97 1.74
N ALA A 206 -10.48 4.89 0.48
CA ALA A 206 -9.65 4.44 -0.63
C ALA A 206 -9.53 5.54 -1.69
N TYR A 207 -8.37 5.56 -2.35
CA TYR A 207 -7.98 6.59 -3.31
C TYR A 207 -7.58 5.99 -4.64
N ARG A 208 -7.75 6.76 -5.72
CA ARG A 208 -7.32 6.39 -7.07
C ARG A 208 -6.54 7.53 -7.71
N PHE A 209 -5.53 7.16 -8.51
CA PHE A 209 -4.76 8.05 -9.37
C PHE A 209 -4.85 7.56 -10.82
N GLY A 210 -5.05 8.48 -11.78
CA GLY A 210 -5.31 8.16 -13.19
C GLY A 210 -6.80 8.12 -13.52
#